data_AF-A0A2E8J1X3-F1
#
_entry.id   AF-A0A2E8J1X3-F1
#
_cell.length_a   1.000
_cell.length_b   1.000
_cell.length_c   1.000
_cell.angle_alpha   90.00
_cell.angle_beta   90.00
_cell.angle_gamma   90.00
#
_symmetry.space_group_name_H-M   'P 1'
#
loop_
_entity.id
_entity.type
_entity.pdbx_description
1 polymer ?
#
loop_
_entity_poly.entity_id
_entity_poly.type
_entity_poly.pdbx_seq_one_letter_code
_entity_poly.pdbx_strand_id
1 'polypeptide(L)'
;MDIQETTDLLLLFRILEEKPVQLSRLLRHFGSTQAVIHSLPEVAVSGVNKKTVGHLQHQMSTQRYRDKLQRKVDSDQRWLQGKDNHLLVLDTPDYPDLLAEISDPPVLVFCRGDLEAIKALKIAIVGSRNPTVAGTRHAGEFARAFASLSIAVTSGLALGIDSAGHRGALAAGGLTLAVLGSGCDVIYPMRHRQLARQICEKGLLVSEFPLGTRAYPGNFPRRNRIVTGLSLGTLVVEAQEQGGSLISARLAMEQG
;
A
#
# COMPACT_ATOMS: atom_id res chain seq x y z
N MET A 1 -9.73 -3.60 17.20
CA MET A 1 -10.85 -2.89 16.54
C MET A 1 -12.04 -3.84 16.53
N ASP A 2 -13.26 -3.34 16.78
CA ASP A 2 -14.45 -4.20 16.70
C ASP A 2 -14.82 -4.51 15.23
N ILE A 3 -15.57 -5.60 15.02
CA ILE A 3 -16.02 -6.08 13.70
C ILE A 3 -16.86 -5.00 13.01
N GLN A 4 -17.73 -4.30 13.75
CA GLN A 4 -18.57 -3.26 13.18
C GLN A 4 -17.73 -2.08 12.66
N GLU A 5 -16.78 -1.59 13.45
CA GLU A 5 -15.88 -0.50 13.05
C GLU A 5 -15.06 -0.87 11.80
N THR A 6 -14.58 -2.12 11.72
CA THR A 6 -13.86 -2.61 10.54
C THR A 6 -14.77 -2.64 9.30
N THR A 7 -16.02 -3.04 9.47
CA THR A 7 -17.03 -3.09 8.40
C THR A 7 -17.32 -1.69 7.87
N ASP A 8 -17.56 -0.74 8.77
CA ASP A 8 -17.86 0.66 8.45
C ASP A 8 -16.66 1.35 7.79
N LEU A 9 -15.44 1.04 8.23
CA LEU A 9 -14.21 1.52 7.59
C LEU A 9 -14.09 1.01 6.15
N LEU A 10 -14.27 -0.29 5.93
CA LEU A 10 -14.22 -0.90 4.60
C LEU A 10 -15.32 -0.32 3.69
N LEU A 11 -16.51 -0.06 4.24
CA LEU A 11 -17.61 0.58 3.52
C LEU A 11 -17.20 1.96 3.00
N LEU A 12 -16.74 2.85 3.90
CA LEU A 12 -16.32 4.20 3.55
C LEU A 12 -15.14 4.18 2.58
N PHE A 13 -14.18 3.27 2.79
CA PHE A 13 -13.05 3.08 1.90
C PHE A 13 -13.45 2.65 0.49
N ARG A 14 -14.41 1.73 0.36
CA ARG A 14 -14.94 1.30 -0.95
C ARG A 14 -15.71 2.41 -1.67
N ILE A 15 -16.40 3.28 -0.94
CA ILE A 15 -17.07 4.44 -1.55
C ILE A 15 -16.04 5.48 -2.00
N LEU A 16 -14.97 5.65 -1.25
CA LEU A 16 -13.93 6.66 -1.48
C LEU A 16 -12.67 6.09 -2.14
N GLU A 17 -12.77 4.96 -2.84
CA GLU A 17 -11.61 4.25 -3.41
C GLU A 17 -10.79 5.13 -4.39
N GLU A 18 -11.46 6.06 -5.08
CA GLU A 18 -10.84 7.05 -5.99
C GLU A 18 -10.41 8.34 -5.28
N LYS A 19 -10.76 8.53 -4.00
CA LYS A 19 -10.57 9.76 -3.22
C LYS A 19 -10.02 9.49 -1.81
N PRO A 20 -8.86 8.83 -1.68
CA PRO A 20 -8.31 8.39 -0.39
C PRO A 20 -8.09 9.54 0.62
N VAL A 21 -7.64 10.70 0.15
CA VAL A 21 -7.41 11.90 0.98
C VAL A 21 -8.71 12.36 1.66
N GLN A 22 -9.85 12.17 1.01
CA GLN A 22 -11.15 12.56 1.57
C GLN A 22 -11.55 11.65 2.74
N LEU A 23 -11.22 10.36 2.68
CA LEU A 23 -11.46 9.44 3.80
C LEU A 23 -10.65 9.87 5.03
N SER A 24 -9.36 10.16 4.87
CA SER A 24 -8.52 10.63 5.98
C SER A 24 -9.05 11.92 6.61
N ARG A 25 -9.51 12.88 5.80
CA ARG A 25 -10.12 14.12 6.28
C ARG A 25 -11.42 13.89 7.06
N LEU A 26 -12.27 12.99 6.57
CA LEU A 26 -13.53 12.65 7.25
C LEU A 26 -13.26 11.99 8.61
N LEU A 27 -12.36 11.01 8.67
CA LEU A 27 -12.03 10.32 9.92
C LEU A 27 -11.38 11.25 10.94
N ARG A 28 -10.46 12.14 10.52
CA ARG A 28 -9.88 13.16 11.42
C ARG A 28 -10.92 14.15 11.95
N HIS A 29 -11.91 14.50 11.15
CA HIS A 29 -12.93 15.46 11.56
C HIS A 29 -13.97 14.87 12.51
N PHE A 30 -14.47 13.66 12.21
CA PHE A 30 -15.56 13.03 12.96
C PHE A 30 -15.10 12.05 14.04
N GLY A 31 -13.82 11.63 14.02
CA GLY A 31 -13.21 10.77 15.04
C GLY A 31 -13.54 9.28 14.95
N SER A 32 -14.62 8.87 14.27
CA SER A 32 -14.99 7.46 14.07
C SER A 32 -15.74 7.23 12.75
N THR A 33 -15.70 6.00 12.23
CA THR A 33 -16.46 5.66 11.00
C THR A 33 -17.97 5.78 11.19
N GLN A 34 -18.48 5.42 12.37
CA GLN A 34 -19.89 5.58 12.73
C GLN A 34 -20.33 7.03 12.71
N ALA A 35 -19.54 7.94 13.29
CA ALA A 35 -19.84 9.37 13.27
C ALA A 35 -19.81 9.92 11.84
N VAL A 36 -18.88 9.47 10.99
CA VAL A 36 -18.88 9.81 9.56
C VAL A 36 -20.20 9.38 8.92
N ILE A 37 -20.62 8.12 9.08
CA ILE A 37 -21.84 7.57 8.45
C ILE A 37 -23.11 8.28 8.94
N HIS A 38 -23.22 8.55 10.24
CA HIS A 38 -24.41 9.18 10.83
C HIS A 38 -24.48 10.71 10.59
N SER A 39 -23.34 11.40 10.55
CA SER A 39 -23.30 12.88 10.50
C SER A 39 -22.97 13.47 9.11
N LEU A 40 -22.46 12.66 8.16
CA LEU A 40 -22.29 13.06 6.76
C LEU A 40 -23.55 13.63 6.08
N PRO A 41 -24.79 13.25 6.45
CA PRO A 41 -25.97 13.83 5.82
C PRO A 41 -26.13 15.35 6.07
N GLU A 42 -25.50 15.93 7.10
CA GLU A 42 -25.89 17.26 7.62
C GLU A 42 -24.76 18.30 7.73
N VAL A 43 -23.48 17.92 7.70
CA VAL A 43 -22.37 18.82 8.08
C VAL A 43 -21.38 19.10 6.94
N ALA A 44 -21.07 20.38 6.71
CA ALA A 44 -19.97 20.80 5.85
C ALA A 44 -18.62 20.58 6.53
N VAL A 45 -17.80 19.67 6.01
CA VAL A 45 -16.45 19.41 6.53
C VAL A 45 -15.42 20.19 5.73
N SER A 46 -14.56 20.97 6.43
CA SER A 46 -13.48 21.72 5.79
C SER A 46 -12.56 20.80 4.97
N GLY A 47 -12.31 21.15 3.72
CA GLY A 47 -11.50 20.34 2.81
C GLY A 47 -12.19 19.08 2.24
N VAL A 48 -13.43 18.78 2.62
CA VAL A 48 -14.26 17.77 1.94
C VAL A 48 -15.20 18.47 0.97
N ASN A 49 -15.08 18.17 -0.33
CA ASN A 49 -15.89 18.88 -1.31
C ASN A 49 -17.36 18.38 -1.32
N LYS A 50 -18.31 19.27 -1.65
CA LYS A 50 -19.76 18.94 -1.73
C LYS A 50 -20.04 17.73 -2.64
N LYS A 51 -19.24 17.55 -3.70
CA LYS A 51 -19.34 16.40 -4.63
C LYS A 51 -19.05 15.06 -3.93
N THR A 52 -18.16 15.04 -2.94
CA THR A 52 -17.80 13.83 -2.19
C THR A 52 -18.91 13.45 -1.22
N VAL A 53 -19.47 14.43 -0.50
CA VAL A 53 -20.66 14.22 0.35
C VAL A 53 -21.84 13.71 -0.47
N GLY A 54 -22.15 14.35 -1.61
CA GLY A 54 -23.22 13.89 -2.50
C GLY A 54 -22.97 12.50 -3.08
N HIS A 55 -21.72 12.14 -3.38
CA HIS A 55 -21.38 10.79 -3.83
C HIS A 55 -21.62 9.74 -2.73
N LEU A 56 -21.20 10.01 -1.50
CA LEU A 56 -21.46 9.15 -0.33
C LEU A 56 -22.97 8.93 -0.14
N GLN A 57 -23.74 10.02 -0.09
CA GLN A 57 -25.21 9.98 0.01
C GLN A 57 -25.85 9.17 -1.12
N HIS A 58 -25.39 9.35 -2.36
CA HIS A 58 -25.94 8.62 -3.50
C HIS A 58 -25.63 7.12 -3.44
N GLN A 59 -24.40 6.74 -3.10
CA GLN A 59 -24.02 5.33 -2.95
C GLN A 59 -24.78 4.64 -1.81
N MET A 60 -25.12 5.37 -0.74
CA MET A 60 -25.81 4.82 0.43
C MET A 60 -27.34 4.86 0.35
N SER A 61 -27.94 5.66 -0.55
CA SER A 61 -29.40 5.88 -0.59
C SER A 61 -30.18 4.84 -1.40
N THR A 62 -29.61 4.30 -2.49
CA THR A 62 -30.35 3.32 -3.31
C THR A 62 -30.04 1.89 -2.89
N GLN A 63 -31.07 1.03 -2.87
CA GLN A 63 -30.90 -0.39 -2.52
C GLN A 63 -29.86 -1.08 -3.41
N ARG A 64 -29.92 -0.82 -4.72
CA ARG A 64 -29.00 -1.42 -5.69
C ARG A 64 -27.53 -1.06 -5.45
N TYR A 65 -27.21 0.20 -5.11
CA TYR A 65 -25.83 0.60 -4.80
C TYR A 65 -25.37 -0.01 -3.48
N ARG A 66 -26.23 0.00 -2.45
CA ARG A 66 -25.95 -0.67 -1.18
C ARG A 66 -25.64 -2.16 -1.37
N ASP A 67 -26.45 -2.90 -2.11
CA ASP A 67 -26.22 -4.33 -2.35
C ASP A 67 -24.91 -4.61 -3.11
N LYS A 68 -24.52 -3.71 -4.03
CA LYS A 68 -23.24 -3.82 -4.75
C LYS A 68 -22.06 -3.52 -3.84
N LEU A 69 -22.18 -2.49 -3.01
CA LEU A 69 -21.16 -2.08 -2.07
C LEU A 69 -20.97 -3.13 -0.97
N GLN A 70 -22.06 -3.65 -0.41
CA GLN A 70 -22.04 -4.72 0.58
C GLN A 70 -21.30 -5.94 0.04
N ARG A 71 -21.59 -6.37 -1.21
CA ARG A 71 -20.86 -7.48 -1.84
C ARG A 71 -19.34 -7.26 -1.94
N LYS A 72 -18.88 -6.02 -2.14
CA LYS A 72 -17.45 -5.68 -2.13
C LYS A 72 -16.89 -5.81 -0.71
N VAL A 73 -17.57 -5.24 0.29
CA VAL A 73 -17.17 -5.31 1.70
C VAL A 73 -17.13 -6.76 2.19
N ASP A 74 -18.15 -7.56 1.88
CA ASP A 74 -18.19 -8.99 2.21
C ASP A 74 -17.01 -9.74 1.56
N SER A 75 -16.56 -9.32 0.38
CA SER A 75 -15.41 -9.90 -0.28
C SER A 75 -14.10 -9.53 0.42
N ASP A 76 -13.98 -8.30 0.91
CA ASP A 76 -12.84 -7.87 1.72
C ASP A 76 -12.77 -8.62 3.04
N GLN A 77 -13.90 -8.72 3.74
CA GLN A 77 -13.99 -9.48 4.98
C GLN A 77 -13.67 -10.96 4.79
N ARG A 78 -14.20 -11.60 3.73
CA ARG A 78 -13.85 -12.99 3.40
C ARG A 78 -12.37 -13.17 3.10
N TRP A 79 -11.74 -12.20 2.44
CA TRP A 79 -10.30 -12.25 2.22
C TRP A 79 -9.52 -12.11 3.52
N LEU A 80 -9.94 -11.23 4.44
CA LEU A 80 -9.33 -11.03 5.75
C LEU A 80 -9.45 -12.24 6.69
N GLN A 81 -10.31 -13.22 6.38
CA GLN A 81 -10.36 -14.50 7.09
C GLN A 81 -9.18 -15.42 6.75
N GLY A 82 -8.38 -15.10 5.72
CA GLY A 82 -7.18 -15.84 5.37
C GLY A 82 -6.08 -15.68 6.43
N LYS A 83 -5.43 -16.78 6.80
CA LYS A 83 -4.42 -16.83 7.87
C LYS A 83 -3.31 -15.77 7.74
N ASP A 84 -2.86 -15.51 6.51
CA ASP A 84 -1.73 -14.61 6.23
C ASP A 84 -2.20 -13.26 5.66
N ASN A 85 -3.49 -12.94 5.78
CA ASN A 85 -4.08 -11.71 5.26
C ASN A 85 -4.39 -10.77 6.42
N HIS A 86 -3.98 -9.52 6.28
CA HIS A 86 -4.06 -8.53 7.34
C HIS A 86 -4.59 -7.20 6.82
N LEU A 87 -5.17 -6.42 7.73
CA LEU A 87 -5.56 -5.03 7.50
C LEU A 87 -4.90 -4.17 8.57
N LEU A 88 -3.98 -3.29 8.18
CA LEU A 88 -3.41 -2.30 9.07
C LEU A 88 -4.15 -0.98 8.88
N VAL A 89 -4.51 -0.34 9.99
CA VAL A 89 -5.30 0.89 9.99
C VAL A 89 -4.49 1.99 10.67
N LEU A 90 -4.44 3.18 10.07
CA LEU A 90 -3.75 4.34 10.62
C LEU A 90 -4.23 4.62 12.04
N ASP A 91 -3.33 5.13 12.89
CA ASP A 91 -3.58 5.41 14.31
C ASP A 91 -3.91 4.16 15.17
N THR A 92 -3.54 2.97 14.71
CA THR A 92 -3.57 1.73 15.50
C THR A 92 -2.16 1.24 15.84
N PRO A 93 -1.96 0.49 16.93
CA PRO A 93 -0.62 0.06 17.37
C PRO A 93 0.18 -0.76 16.36
N ASP A 94 -0.49 -1.45 15.43
CA ASP A 94 0.15 -2.30 14.43
C ASP A 94 0.53 -1.53 13.15
N TYR A 95 0.17 -0.25 13.04
CA TYR A 95 0.48 0.56 11.88
C TYR A 95 1.93 1.05 11.92
N PRO A 96 2.69 1.04 10.81
CA PRO A 96 4.12 1.39 10.85
C PRO A 96 4.35 2.88 11.08
N ASP A 97 5.12 3.22 12.11
CA ASP A 97 5.39 4.62 12.51
C ASP A 97 5.91 5.48 11.35
N LEU A 98 6.95 5.03 10.64
CA LEU A 98 7.51 5.76 9.49
C LEU A 98 6.46 6.04 8.40
N LEU A 99 5.54 5.08 8.18
CA LEU A 99 4.49 5.27 7.19
C LEU A 99 3.42 6.25 7.67
N ALA A 100 3.17 6.34 8.98
CA ALA A 100 2.24 7.31 9.56
C ALA A 100 2.77 8.74 9.48
N GLU A 101 4.09 8.92 9.47
CA GLU A 101 4.76 10.24 9.44
C GLU A 101 4.75 10.93 8.07
N ILE A 102 4.48 10.20 6.98
CA ILE A 102 4.45 10.82 5.65
C ILE A 102 3.29 11.84 5.53
N SER A 103 3.39 12.76 4.57
CA SER A 103 2.40 13.83 4.38
C SER A 103 0.98 13.36 4.02
N ASP A 104 0.85 12.20 3.37
CA ASP A 104 -0.43 11.58 2.99
C ASP A 104 -0.41 10.06 3.29
N PRO A 105 -0.47 9.68 4.58
CA PRO A 105 -0.39 8.29 5.00
C PRO A 105 -1.68 7.56 4.60
N PRO A 106 -1.61 6.33 4.04
CA PRO A 106 -2.81 5.60 3.68
C PRO A 106 -3.59 5.22 4.94
N VAL A 107 -4.87 5.61 5.01
CA VAL A 107 -5.77 5.30 6.14
C VAL A 107 -5.80 3.80 6.45
N LEU A 108 -5.75 2.96 5.41
CA LEU A 108 -5.67 1.52 5.56
C LEU A 108 -4.78 0.91 4.49
N VAL A 109 -4.13 -0.19 4.85
CA VAL A 109 -3.34 -1.01 3.93
C VAL A 109 -3.67 -2.48 4.11
N PHE A 110 -3.93 -3.17 3.00
CA PHE A 110 -4.06 -4.62 2.95
C PHE A 110 -2.68 -5.24 2.86
N CYS A 111 -2.43 -6.25 3.70
CA CYS A 111 -1.15 -6.94 3.72
C CYS A 111 -1.33 -8.46 3.55
N ARG A 112 -0.42 -9.11 2.82
CA ARG A 112 -0.40 -10.57 2.66
C ARG A 112 0.99 -11.15 2.89
N GLY A 113 1.11 -12.04 3.87
CA GLY A 113 2.36 -12.68 4.29
C GLY A 113 2.61 -12.50 5.79
N ASP A 114 3.88 -12.42 6.15
CA ASP A 114 4.34 -12.31 7.54
C ASP A 114 4.45 -10.84 7.99
N LEU A 115 3.65 -10.46 8.99
CA LEU A 115 3.67 -9.10 9.55
C LEU A 115 4.99 -8.77 10.26
N GLU A 116 5.81 -9.73 10.65
CA GLU A 116 7.13 -9.42 11.23
C GLU A 116 7.99 -8.58 10.29
N ALA A 117 7.81 -8.74 8.97
CA ALA A 117 8.48 -7.91 7.98
C ALA A 117 8.08 -6.42 8.06
N ILE A 118 6.86 -6.08 8.50
CA ILE A 118 6.45 -4.67 8.61
C ILE A 118 7.23 -3.92 9.69
N LYS A 119 7.58 -4.63 10.79
CA LYS A 119 8.29 -4.10 11.97
C LYS A 119 9.81 -4.01 11.77
N ALA A 120 10.35 -4.76 10.80
CA ALA A 120 11.78 -4.77 10.53
C ALA A 120 12.30 -3.39 10.12
N LEU A 121 13.60 -3.17 10.35
CA LEU A 121 14.32 -2.06 9.74
C LEU A 121 14.38 -2.25 8.24
N LYS A 122 14.12 -1.22 7.44
CA LYS A 122 13.93 -1.38 5.97
C LYS A 122 14.64 -0.31 5.17
N ILE A 123 15.15 -0.71 4.01
CA ILE A 123 15.68 0.20 2.98
C ILE A 123 14.90 0.00 1.68
N ALA A 124 14.54 1.09 1.02
CA ALA A 124 13.92 1.03 -0.31
C ALA A 124 15.01 0.81 -1.37
N ILE A 125 14.82 -0.16 -2.26
CA ILE A 125 15.66 -0.34 -3.45
C ILE A 125 14.78 -0.12 -4.67
N VAL A 126 15.09 0.90 -5.47
CA VAL A 126 14.29 1.32 -6.62
C VAL A 126 15.18 1.59 -7.83
N GLY A 127 14.60 1.50 -9.03
CA GLY A 127 15.33 1.86 -10.23
C GLY A 127 14.62 1.52 -11.55
N SER A 128 15.41 1.44 -12.61
CA SER A 128 14.96 1.19 -13.97
C SER A 128 14.19 -0.13 -14.09
N ARG A 129 13.12 -0.11 -14.91
CA ARG A 129 12.38 -1.31 -15.32
C ARG A 129 13.11 -2.11 -16.41
N ASN A 130 14.06 -1.49 -17.08
CA ASN A 130 14.93 -2.08 -18.09
C ASN A 130 16.40 -1.73 -17.77
N PRO A 131 16.94 -2.27 -16.67
CA PRO A 131 18.28 -1.93 -16.22
C PRO A 131 19.36 -2.58 -17.09
N THR A 132 20.58 -2.06 -17.01
CA THR A 132 21.75 -2.76 -17.52
C THR A 132 22.01 -4.07 -16.75
N VAL A 133 22.87 -4.92 -17.31
CA VAL A 133 23.35 -6.14 -16.61
C VAL A 133 24.03 -5.76 -15.29
N ALA A 134 24.84 -4.70 -15.31
CA ALA A 134 25.50 -4.18 -14.11
C ALA A 134 24.49 -3.66 -13.09
N GLY A 135 23.49 -2.87 -13.51
CA GLY A 135 22.43 -2.37 -12.63
C GLY A 135 21.63 -3.50 -11.97
N THR A 136 21.28 -4.54 -12.73
CA THR A 136 20.62 -5.74 -12.19
C THR A 136 21.48 -6.44 -11.15
N ARG A 137 22.78 -6.62 -11.44
CA ARG A 137 23.73 -7.25 -10.52
C ARG A 137 23.87 -6.44 -9.23
N HIS A 138 24.12 -5.13 -9.34
CA HIS A 138 24.30 -4.25 -8.19
C HIS A 138 23.05 -4.22 -7.31
N ALA A 139 21.84 -4.15 -7.88
CA ALA A 139 20.61 -4.22 -7.11
C ALA A 139 20.50 -5.50 -6.27
N GLY A 140 20.87 -6.64 -6.85
CA GLY A 140 20.90 -7.91 -6.14
C GLY A 140 21.98 -7.96 -5.05
N GLU A 141 23.18 -7.44 -5.33
CA GLU A 141 24.30 -7.41 -4.39
C GLU A 141 24.02 -6.49 -3.19
N PHE A 142 23.51 -5.28 -3.43
CA PHE A 142 23.08 -4.38 -2.35
C PHE A 142 21.98 -5.00 -1.50
N ALA A 143 20.96 -5.59 -2.14
CA ALA A 143 19.88 -6.25 -1.40
C ALA A 143 20.37 -7.41 -0.53
N ARG A 144 21.32 -8.22 -1.01
CA ARG A 144 21.96 -9.27 -0.21
C ARG A 144 22.74 -8.69 0.97
N ALA A 145 23.48 -7.61 0.74
CA ALA A 145 24.25 -6.95 1.79
C ALA A 145 23.34 -6.42 2.91
N PHE A 146 22.26 -5.72 2.56
CA PHE A 146 21.28 -5.24 3.55
C PHE A 146 20.59 -6.38 4.29
N ALA A 147 20.13 -7.41 3.57
CA ALA A 147 19.50 -8.58 4.16
C ALA A 147 20.43 -9.31 5.16
N SER A 148 21.73 -9.39 4.86
CA SER A 148 22.74 -10.00 5.75
C SER A 148 22.96 -9.22 7.05
N LEU A 149 22.56 -7.95 7.07
CA LEU A 149 22.56 -7.07 8.25
C LEU A 149 21.18 -7.02 8.93
N SER A 150 20.27 -7.94 8.59
CA SER A 150 18.88 -7.95 9.05
C SER A 150 18.08 -6.69 8.68
N ILE A 151 18.50 -5.98 7.63
CA ILE A 151 17.76 -4.86 7.04
C ILE A 151 16.90 -5.42 5.91
N ALA A 152 15.58 -5.31 6.06
CA ALA A 152 14.63 -5.75 5.05
C ALA A 152 14.69 -4.85 3.81
N VAL A 153 14.45 -5.45 2.64
CA VAL A 153 14.36 -4.70 1.38
C VAL A 153 12.91 -4.39 1.06
N THR A 154 12.56 -3.12 0.96
CA THR A 154 11.25 -2.66 0.45
C THR A 154 11.40 -2.30 -1.02
N SER A 155 10.48 -2.76 -1.87
CA SER A 155 10.44 -2.35 -3.27
C SER A 155 9.04 -2.56 -3.87
N GLY A 156 8.92 -2.37 -5.17
CA GLY A 156 7.64 -2.29 -5.86
C GLY A 156 7.18 -3.49 -6.66
N LEU A 157 7.91 -4.59 -6.62
CA LEU A 157 7.67 -5.75 -7.48
C LEU A 157 7.69 -5.43 -9.00
N ALA A 158 8.19 -4.26 -9.43
CA ALA A 158 8.28 -3.94 -10.85
C ALA A 158 9.34 -4.81 -11.54
N LEU A 159 9.37 -4.75 -12.89
CA LEU A 159 10.48 -5.33 -13.66
C LEU A 159 11.81 -4.64 -13.30
N GLY A 160 12.92 -5.30 -13.64
CA GLY A 160 14.25 -4.72 -13.46
C GLY A 160 14.67 -4.67 -12.00
N ILE A 161 15.11 -3.50 -11.56
CA ILE A 161 15.78 -3.26 -10.27
C ILE A 161 14.94 -3.76 -9.09
N ASP A 162 13.64 -3.47 -9.05
CA ASP A 162 12.76 -3.92 -7.96
C ASP A 162 12.82 -5.45 -7.77
N SER A 163 12.65 -6.20 -8.86
CA SER A 163 12.66 -7.66 -8.81
C SER A 163 14.04 -8.24 -8.52
N ALA A 164 15.11 -7.54 -8.92
CA ALA A 164 16.48 -7.92 -8.58
C ALA A 164 16.75 -7.71 -7.08
N GLY A 165 16.26 -6.61 -6.50
CA GLY A 165 16.32 -6.34 -5.08
C GLY A 165 15.60 -7.40 -4.24
N HIS A 166 14.34 -7.70 -4.57
CA HIS A 166 13.60 -8.77 -3.90
C HIS A 166 14.32 -10.13 -3.96
N ARG A 167 14.80 -10.52 -5.15
CA ARG A 167 15.54 -11.79 -5.32
C ARG A 167 16.85 -11.79 -4.54
N GLY A 168 17.55 -10.67 -4.49
CA GLY A 168 18.78 -10.52 -3.71
C GLY A 168 18.52 -10.75 -2.21
N ALA A 169 17.52 -10.08 -1.65
CA ALA A 169 17.14 -10.24 -0.25
C ALA A 169 16.74 -11.68 0.09
N LEU A 170 15.87 -12.28 -0.72
CA LEU A 170 15.44 -13.68 -0.54
C LEU A 170 16.60 -14.68 -0.66
N ALA A 171 17.55 -14.45 -1.57
CA ALA A 171 18.71 -15.31 -1.75
C ALA A 171 19.66 -15.29 -0.54
N ALA A 172 19.69 -14.19 0.22
CA ALA A 172 20.42 -14.09 1.49
C ALA A 172 19.60 -14.65 2.68
N GLY A 173 18.38 -15.15 2.45
CA GLY A 173 17.48 -15.61 3.51
C GLY A 173 16.86 -14.48 4.34
N GLY A 174 16.98 -13.22 3.90
CA GLY A 174 16.44 -12.06 4.60
C GLY A 174 14.99 -11.72 4.23
N LEU A 175 14.47 -10.69 4.87
CA LEU A 175 13.10 -10.21 4.70
C LEU A 175 12.99 -9.24 3.52
N THR A 176 11.84 -9.26 2.84
CA THR A 176 11.53 -8.26 1.81
C THR A 176 10.04 -7.95 1.74
N LEU A 177 9.72 -6.70 1.40
CA LEU A 177 8.35 -6.22 1.28
C LEU A 177 8.10 -5.66 -0.11
N ALA A 178 7.03 -6.12 -0.75
CA ALA A 178 6.60 -5.61 -2.04
C ALA A 178 5.33 -4.76 -1.89
N VAL A 179 5.46 -3.47 -2.20
CA VAL A 179 4.33 -2.54 -2.20
C VAL A 179 3.71 -2.53 -3.60
N LEU A 180 2.40 -2.78 -3.70
CA LEU A 180 1.71 -3.06 -4.97
C LEU A 180 0.90 -1.87 -5.48
N GLY A 181 0.96 -1.62 -6.80
CA GLY A 181 0.12 -0.64 -7.50
C GLY A 181 -1.28 -1.17 -7.88
N SER A 182 -1.72 -2.24 -7.23
CA SER A 182 -2.94 -3.02 -7.48
C SER A 182 -3.43 -3.57 -6.14
N GLY A 183 -4.63 -4.16 -6.09
CA GLY A 183 -5.12 -4.85 -4.90
C GLY A 183 -4.14 -5.95 -4.45
N CYS A 184 -4.10 -6.26 -3.15
CA CYS A 184 -3.15 -7.24 -2.59
C CYS A 184 -3.38 -8.68 -3.13
N ASP A 185 -4.56 -8.92 -3.68
CA ASP A 185 -4.98 -10.13 -4.38
C ASP A 185 -4.64 -10.15 -5.89
N VAL A 186 -4.19 -9.03 -6.47
CA VAL A 186 -3.89 -8.89 -7.89
C VAL A 186 -2.39 -8.63 -8.11
N ILE A 187 -1.65 -9.63 -8.57
CA ILE A 187 -0.20 -9.50 -8.82
C ILE A 187 0.09 -8.93 -10.22
N TYR A 188 0.85 -7.85 -10.25
CA TYR A 188 1.38 -7.24 -11.47
C TYR A 188 2.87 -6.87 -11.31
N PRO A 189 3.72 -7.16 -12.32
CA PRO A 189 3.40 -7.86 -13.56
C PRO A 189 3.15 -9.36 -13.33
N MET A 190 2.34 -10.00 -14.17
CA MET A 190 1.92 -11.39 -13.99
C MET A 190 3.11 -12.38 -13.90
N ARG A 191 4.22 -12.08 -14.60
CA ARG A 191 5.46 -12.90 -14.52
C ARG A 191 6.12 -12.91 -13.13
N HIS A 192 5.74 -12.00 -12.23
CA HIS A 192 6.25 -11.98 -10.86
C HIS A 192 5.34 -12.71 -9.87
N ARG A 193 4.35 -13.49 -10.33
CA ARG A 193 3.50 -14.30 -9.42
C ARG A 193 4.32 -15.26 -8.54
N GLN A 194 5.32 -15.93 -9.10
CA GLN A 194 6.19 -16.81 -8.31
C GLN A 194 7.03 -16.02 -7.31
N LEU A 195 7.59 -14.89 -7.72
CA LEU A 195 8.36 -14.01 -6.83
C LEU A 195 7.48 -13.49 -5.68
N ALA A 196 6.27 -13.01 -5.98
CA ALA A 196 5.32 -12.54 -4.98
C ALA A 196 4.95 -13.64 -3.96
N ARG A 197 4.82 -14.89 -4.41
CA ARG A 197 4.61 -16.04 -3.53
C ARG A 197 5.79 -16.25 -2.59
N GLN A 198 7.02 -16.25 -3.13
CA GLN A 198 8.24 -16.38 -2.33
C GLN A 198 8.38 -15.24 -1.32
N ILE A 199 7.96 -14.02 -1.69
CA ILE A 199 7.90 -12.90 -0.76
C ILE A 199 6.90 -13.18 0.36
N CYS A 200 5.68 -13.65 0.06
CA CYS A 200 4.68 -13.94 1.12
C CYS A 200 5.12 -15.04 2.11
N GLU A 201 6.03 -15.94 1.74
CA GLU A 201 6.45 -17.05 2.61
C GLU A 201 7.22 -16.57 3.85
N LYS A 202 7.92 -15.43 3.78
CA LYS A 202 8.72 -14.87 4.89
C LYS A 202 8.69 -13.35 4.98
N GLY A 203 8.05 -12.70 4.04
CA GLY A 203 7.96 -11.25 3.89
C GLY A 203 6.52 -10.83 3.66
N LEU A 204 6.32 -9.65 3.08
CA LEU A 204 5.00 -9.04 3.05
C LEU A 204 4.68 -8.38 1.70
N LEU A 205 3.50 -8.64 1.17
CA LEU A 205 2.90 -7.79 0.14
C LEU A 205 2.06 -6.72 0.83
N VAL A 206 2.15 -5.48 0.38
CA VAL A 206 1.42 -4.34 0.95
C VAL A 206 0.68 -3.60 -0.16
N SER A 207 -0.57 -3.23 0.06
CA SER A 207 -1.34 -2.42 -0.89
C SER A 207 -2.31 -1.47 -0.19
N GLU A 208 -2.33 -0.21 -0.63
CA GLU A 208 -3.36 0.76 -0.25
C GLU A 208 -4.63 0.67 -1.13
N PHE A 209 -4.65 -0.23 -2.10
CA PHE A 209 -5.77 -0.34 -3.04
C PHE A 209 -6.77 -1.38 -2.57
N PRO A 210 -8.07 -1.15 -2.79
CA PRO A 210 -9.08 -2.17 -2.53
C PRO A 210 -8.80 -3.47 -3.26
N LEU A 211 -9.23 -4.60 -2.69
CA LEU A 211 -9.11 -5.90 -3.34
C LEU A 211 -9.83 -5.90 -4.69
N GLY A 212 -9.25 -6.60 -5.66
CA GLY A 212 -9.67 -6.66 -7.06
C GLY A 212 -9.20 -5.48 -7.91
N THR A 213 -8.58 -4.45 -7.32
CA THR A 213 -8.05 -3.30 -8.08
C THR A 213 -6.96 -3.77 -9.04
N ARG A 214 -7.16 -3.50 -10.34
CA ARG A 214 -6.15 -3.81 -11.38
C ARG A 214 -5.00 -2.80 -11.34
N ALA A 215 -3.87 -3.19 -11.93
CA ALA A 215 -2.73 -2.30 -12.06
C ALA A 215 -2.98 -1.25 -13.16
N TYR A 216 -3.17 0.01 -12.74
CA TYR A 216 -3.31 1.15 -13.65
C TYR A 216 -2.05 2.03 -13.61
N PRO A 217 -1.64 2.67 -14.73
CA PRO A 217 -0.47 3.54 -14.75
C PRO A 217 -0.44 4.62 -13.65
N GLY A 218 -1.59 5.23 -13.35
CA GLY A 218 -1.70 6.25 -12.29
C GLY A 218 -1.49 5.72 -10.87
N ASN A 219 -1.59 4.42 -10.64
CA ASN A 219 -1.41 3.83 -9.31
C ASN A 219 0.06 3.75 -8.91
N PHE A 220 0.99 3.60 -9.86
CA PHE A 220 2.40 3.39 -9.54
C PHE A 220 3.06 4.63 -8.89
N PRO A 221 2.89 5.86 -9.42
CA PRO A 221 3.40 7.05 -8.74
C PRO A 221 2.82 7.23 -7.35
N ARG A 222 1.50 7.03 -7.19
CA ARG A 222 0.82 7.12 -5.89
C ARG A 222 1.40 6.14 -4.89
N ARG A 223 1.60 4.89 -5.30
CA ARG A 223 2.14 3.84 -4.44
C ARG A 223 3.60 4.08 -4.03
N ASN A 224 4.42 4.75 -4.84
CA ASN A 224 5.84 4.95 -4.53
C ASN A 224 6.07 5.66 -3.19
N ARG A 225 5.14 6.54 -2.76
CA ARG A 225 5.24 7.22 -1.45
C ARG A 225 5.19 6.25 -0.27
N ILE A 226 4.60 5.07 -0.45
CA ILE A 226 4.52 4.01 0.57
C ILE A 226 5.82 3.19 0.56
N VAL A 227 6.45 3.00 -0.61
CA VAL A 227 7.77 2.34 -0.68
C VAL A 227 8.80 3.13 0.11
N THR A 228 8.85 4.44 -0.14
CA THR A 228 9.78 5.35 0.54
C THR A 228 9.36 5.57 1.98
N GLY A 229 8.06 5.80 2.24
CA GLY A 229 7.52 6.03 3.59
C GLY A 229 7.64 4.85 4.55
N LEU A 230 7.76 3.62 4.05
CA LEU A 230 8.06 2.46 4.91
C LEU A 230 9.54 2.36 5.27
N SER A 231 10.43 3.07 4.58
CA SER A 231 11.87 2.81 4.58
C SER A 231 12.65 3.93 5.24
N LEU A 232 13.75 3.60 5.92
CA LEU A 232 14.67 4.60 6.51
C LEU A 232 15.48 5.37 5.47
N GLY A 233 15.53 4.86 4.24
CA GLY A 233 16.27 5.47 3.16
C GLY A 233 15.95 4.79 1.84
N THR A 234 16.32 5.45 0.75
CA THR A 234 16.06 4.98 -0.61
C THR A 234 17.35 4.90 -1.42
N LEU A 235 17.70 3.69 -1.85
CA LEU A 235 18.78 3.43 -2.78
C LEU A 235 18.24 3.39 -4.22
N VAL A 236 18.62 4.38 -5.02
CA VAL A 236 18.36 4.41 -6.45
C VAL A 236 19.54 3.77 -7.19
N VAL A 237 19.35 2.57 -7.72
CA VAL A 237 20.47 1.80 -8.32
C VAL A 237 20.78 2.26 -9.75
N GLU A 238 19.75 2.44 -10.56
CA GLU A 238 19.87 2.91 -11.94
C GLU A 238 18.58 3.65 -12.30
N ALA A 239 18.70 4.84 -12.89
CA ALA A 239 17.55 5.64 -13.29
C ALA A 239 17.80 6.31 -14.64
N GLN A 240 16.74 6.43 -15.44
CA GLN A 240 16.71 7.30 -16.62
C GLN A 240 16.17 8.67 -16.20
N GLU A 241 16.54 9.74 -16.90
CA GLU A 241 16.16 11.13 -16.57
C GLU A 241 14.64 11.35 -16.43
N GLN A 242 13.81 10.54 -17.10
CA GLN A 242 12.35 10.60 -17.03
C GLN A 242 11.72 9.34 -16.41
N GLY A 243 12.50 8.58 -15.64
CA GLY A 243 12.08 7.32 -15.04
C GLY A 243 11.29 7.48 -13.73
N GLY A 244 10.33 6.58 -13.47
CA GLY A 244 9.54 6.57 -12.24
C GLY A 244 10.36 6.36 -10.94
N SER A 245 11.62 5.94 -11.03
CA SER A 245 12.53 5.84 -9.88
C SER A 245 12.96 7.21 -9.34
N LEU A 246 13.07 8.24 -10.19
CA LEU A 246 13.36 9.61 -9.74
C LEU A 246 12.20 10.23 -8.97
N ILE A 247 10.95 9.81 -9.26
CA ILE A 247 9.79 10.16 -8.43
C ILE A 247 9.98 9.61 -7.01
N SER A 248 10.48 8.37 -6.87
CA SER A 248 10.74 7.80 -5.55
C SER A 248 11.89 8.53 -4.84
N ALA A 249 12.96 8.89 -5.54
CA ALA A 249 14.05 9.69 -4.98
C ALA A 249 13.54 11.04 -4.43
N ARG A 250 12.70 11.73 -5.20
CA ARG A 250 12.05 12.97 -4.77
C ARG A 250 11.16 12.78 -3.55
N LEU A 251 10.29 11.76 -3.57
CA LEU A 251 9.40 11.46 -2.45
C LEU A 251 10.18 11.16 -1.17
N ALA A 252 11.30 10.42 -1.27
CA ALA A 252 12.17 10.17 -0.13
C ALA A 252 12.71 11.48 0.47
N MET A 253 13.27 12.37 -0.35
CA MET A 253 13.76 13.68 0.12
C MET A 253 12.68 14.57 0.73
N GLU A 254 11.44 14.49 0.24
CA GLU A 254 10.29 15.21 0.80
C GLU A 254 9.82 14.62 2.14
N GLN A 255 10.19 13.37 2.45
CA GLN A 255 9.79 12.64 3.66
C GLN A 255 10.82 12.71 4.80
N GLY A 256 12.07 13.12 4.52
CA GLY A 256 13.15 13.24 5.51
C GLY A 256 14.38 12.42 5.14
#